data_AF-A0A7C4ZK40-F1
#
_entry.id   AF-A0A7C4ZK40-F1
#
_cell.length_a   1.000
_cell.length_b   1.000
_cell.length_c   1.000
_cell.angle_alpha   90.00
_cell.angle_beta   90.00
_cell.angle_gamma   90.00
#
_symmetry.space_group_name_H-M   'P 1'
#
loop_
_entity.id
_entity.type
_entity.pdbx_description
1 polymer ?
#
loop_
_entity_poly.entity_id
_entity_poly.type
_entity_poly.pdbx_seq_one_letter_code
_entity_poly.pdbx_strand_id
1 'polypeptide(L)'
;MDVQILRLWGIGVGAALIALALWIAALGPEAAPARASAQARVETQQATAAPASFLVRFRGFGPIARAQAAAGRGEHALAQRRIEAQLLRQRAFSGLCFQHFTAGAAEVVLHTCDPVPAPERAAVEAQWLARLRAMRAVDYADVNAVATIERAD
;
A
#
# COMPACT_ATOMS: atom_id res chain seq x y z
N MET A 1 -79.88 7.43 -29.09
CA MET A 1 -78.93 7.39 -27.95
C MET A 1 -77.55 7.33 -28.54
N ASP A 2 -76.84 8.46 -28.51
CA ASP A 2 -75.61 8.67 -29.29
C ASP A 2 -74.38 8.48 -28.39
N VAL A 3 -73.66 7.38 -28.61
CA VAL A 3 -72.58 6.91 -27.74
C VAL A 3 -71.21 7.52 -28.13
N GLN A 4 -71.17 8.43 -29.10
CA GLN A 4 -69.92 9.02 -29.60
C GLN A 4 -69.42 10.25 -28.83
N ILE A 5 -70.21 10.82 -27.91
CA ILE A 5 -69.83 12.07 -27.22
C ILE A 5 -68.93 11.85 -25.98
N LEU A 6 -68.82 10.62 -25.46
CA LEU A 6 -68.03 10.35 -24.23
C LEU A 6 -66.55 9.95 -24.45
N ARG A 7 -66.08 9.79 -25.69
CA ARG A 7 -64.70 9.32 -25.96
C ARG A 7 -63.68 10.40 -26.32
N LEU A 8 -64.08 11.68 -26.36
CA LEU A 8 -63.16 12.79 -26.70
C LEU A 8 -62.44 13.45 -25.51
N TRP A 9 -62.80 13.13 -24.26
CA TRP A 9 -62.25 13.81 -23.07
C TRP A 9 -61.07 13.08 -22.39
N GLY A 10 -60.53 12.01 -22.99
CA GLY A 10 -59.50 11.17 -22.36
C GLY A 10 -58.04 11.53 -22.66
N ILE A 11 -57.74 12.49 -23.55
CA ILE A 11 -56.37 12.71 -24.06
C ILE A 11 -55.81 14.11 -23.69
N GLY A 12 -56.55 14.93 -22.93
CA GLY A 12 -56.10 16.29 -22.58
C GLY A 12 -55.15 16.41 -21.37
N VAL A 13 -55.11 15.41 -20.48
CA VAL A 13 -54.47 15.57 -19.16
C VAL A 13 -53.04 15.00 -19.09
N GLY A 14 -52.62 14.16 -20.05
CA GLY A 14 -51.29 13.55 -20.04
C GLY A 14 -50.13 14.47 -20.44
N ALA A 15 -50.37 15.43 -21.34
CA ALA A 15 -49.30 16.25 -21.91
C ALA A 15 -48.80 17.36 -20.96
N ALA A 16 -49.63 17.84 -20.04
CA ALA A 16 -49.27 18.92 -19.13
C ALA A 16 -48.28 18.48 -18.02
N LEU A 17 -48.33 17.20 -17.59
CA LEU A 17 -47.43 16.70 -16.54
C LEU A 17 -46.01 16.40 -17.06
N ILE A 18 -45.86 16.06 -18.34
CA ILE A 18 -44.54 15.81 -18.95
C ILE A 18 -43.78 17.13 -19.19
N ALA A 19 -44.50 18.20 -19.58
CA ALA A 19 -43.89 19.53 -19.77
C ALA A 19 -43.43 20.15 -18.44
N LEU A 20 -44.17 19.94 -17.35
CA LEU A 20 -43.77 20.44 -16.02
C LEU A 20 -42.54 19.69 -15.47
N ALA A 21 -42.42 18.38 -15.72
CA ALA A 21 -41.24 17.61 -15.34
C ALA A 21 -39.98 18.04 -16.11
N LEU A 22 -40.12 18.41 -17.39
CA LEU A 22 -39.00 18.92 -18.20
C LEU A 22 -38.58 20.34 -17.82
N TRP A 23 -39.51 21.19 -17.35
CA TRP A 23 -39.17 22.53 -16.86
C TRP A 23 -38.45 22.47 -15.49
N ILE A 24 -38.87 21.60 -14.58
CA ILE A 24 -38.20 21.44 -13.27
C ILE A 24 -36.76 20.93 -13.44
N ALA A 25 -36.49 20.09 -14.44
CA ALA A 25 -35.12 19.64 -14.75
C ALA A 25 -34.22 20.75 -15.32
N ALA A 26 -34.79 21.83 -15.88
CA ALA A 26 -34.04 22.97 -16.42
C ALA A 26 -33.71 24.06 -15.37
N LEU A 27 -34.32 24.01 -14.18
CA LEU A 27 -33.96 24.85 -13.02
C LEU A 27 -33.17 24.06 -11.96
N GLY A 28 -32.41 23.06 -12.41
CA GLY A 28 -31.44 22.40 -11.55
C GLY A 28 -30.42 23.44 -11.06
N PRO A 29 -30.23 23.62 -9.73
CA PRO A 29 -29.10 24.39 -9.26
C PRO A 29 -27.84 23.72 -9.80
N GLU A 30 -26.96 24.51 -10.44
CA GLU A 30 -25.54 24.18 -10.61
C GLU A 30 -24.88 24.05 -9.22
N ALA A 31 -25.27 23.04 -8.47
CA ALA A 31 -24.55 22.56 -7.31
C ALA A 31 -23.43 21.67 -7.86
N ALA A 32 -22.34 22.34 -8.20
CA ALA A 32 -21.02 21.84 -8.53
C ALA A 32 -20.75 20.37 -8.11
N PRO A 33 -20.15 19.54 -8.99
CA PRO A 33 -19.55 18.26 -8.60
C PRO A 33 -18.23 18.50 -7.82
N ALA A 34 -18.29 19.26 -6.72
CA ALA A 34 -17.15 19.56 -5.87
C ALA A 34 -16.99 18.57 -4.70
N ARG A 35 -18.01 17.74 -4.41
CA ARG A 35 -17.95 16.78 -3.28
C ARG A 35 -17.47 15.39 -3.67
N ALA A 36 -17.77 14.91 -4.88
CA ALA A 36 -17.28 13.62 -5.37
C ALA A 36 -15.76 13.62 -5.62
N SER A 37 -15.23 14.75 -6.11
CA SER A 37 -13.78 14.96 -6.28
C SER A 37 -13.06 15.20 -4.95
N ALA A 38 -13.70 15.82 -3.96
CA ALA A 38 -13.11 15.97 -2.63
C ALA A 38 -12.96 14.63 -1.89
N GLN A 39 -13.94 13.72 -1.99
CA GLN A 39 -13.84 12.39 -1.39
C GLN A 39 -12.82 11.50 -2.11
N ALA A 40 -12.79 11.51 -3.45
CA ALA A 40 -11.79 10.76 -4.22
C ALA A 40 -10.35 11.27 -4.02
N ARG A 41 -10.18 12.58 -3.74
CA ARG A 41 -8.85 13.20 -3.48
C ARG A 41 -8.37 13.00 -2.04
N VAL A 42 -9.28 12.80 -1.08
CA VAL A 42 -8.94 12.45 0.31
C VAL A 42 -8.53 10.98 0.43
N GLU A 43 -9.09 10.09 -0.41
CA GLU A 43 -8.71 8.66 -0.44
C GLU A 43 -7.35 8.43 -1.12
N THR A 44 -6.97 9.25 -2.10
CA THR A 44 -5.62 9.21 -2.72
C THR A 44 -4.52 9.88 -1.88
N GLN A 45 -4.87 10.56 -0.78
CA GLN A 45 -3.93 11.18 0.16
C GLN A 45 -3.98 10.57 1.57
N GLN A 46 -4.62 9.40 1.74
CA GLN A 46 -4.36 8.59 2.93
C GLN A 46 -2.89 8.17 2.87
N ALA A 47 -2.07 8.91 3.62
CA ALA A 47 -0.66 8.67 3.83
C ALA A 47 -0.49 7.19 4.23
N THR A 48 -0.24 6.36 3.23
CA THR A 48 -0.29 4.91 3.40
C THR A 48 0.94 4.54 4.20
N ALA A 49 0.73 4.31 5.50
CA ALA A 49 1.78 3.84 6.38
C ALA A 49 2.14 2.43 5.95
N ALA A 50 3.40 2.24 5.58
CA ALA A 50 3.93 0.95 5.16
C ALA A 50 5.33 0.79 5.75
N PRO A 51 5.75 -0.45 6.08
CA PRO A 51 7.10 -0.70 6.55
C PRO A 51 8.15 -0.23 5.53
N ALA A 52 9.23 0.36 6.02
CA ALA A 52 10.40 0.61 5.18
C ALA A 52 11.25 -0.68 5.12
N SER A 53 11.60 -1.13 3.91
CA SER A 53 12.29 -2.41 3.70
C SER A 53 13.72 -2.22 3.20
N PHE A 54 14.61 -3.13 3.58
CA PHE A 54 16.04 -3.07 3.36
C PHE A 54 16.58 -4.42 2.91
N LEU A 55 17.43 -4.43 1.88
CA LEU A 55 18.24 -5.58 1.48
C LEU A 55 19.56 -5.54 2.24
N VAL A 56 19.88 -6.57 3.02
CA VAL A 56 21.07 -6.61 3.85
C VAL A 56 21.86 -7.90 3.61
N ARG A 57 23.14 -7.79 3.27
CA ARG A 57 24.06 -8.92 3.23
C ARG A 57 24.94 -8.92 4.46
N PHE A 58 24.88 -10.00 5.24
CA PHE A 58 25.75 -10.17 6.40
C PHE A 58 27.04 -10.88 6.01
N ARG A 59 28.15 -10.51 6.66
CA ARG A 59 29.48 -11.14 6.46
C ARG A 59 30.03 -11.79 7.72
N GLY A 60 31.08 -12.59 7.50
CA GLY A 60 31.82 -13.27 8.54
C GLY A 60 31.08 -14.50 9.09
N PHE A 61 31.42 -14.89 10.31
CA PHE A 61 30.96 -16.14 10.92
C PHE A 61 29.97 -15.93 12.08
N GLY A 62 29.39 -14.73 12.18
CA GLY A 62 28.44 -14.39 13.24
C GLY A 62 27.12 -15.18 13.16
N PRO A 63 26.30 -15.18 14.22
CA PRO A 63 25.06 -15.96 14.26
C PRO A 63 24.08 -15.65 13.12
N ILE A 64 23.96 -14.38 12.72
CA ILE A 64 23.09 -13.96 11.60
C ILE A 64 23.65 -14.46 10.26
N ALA A 65 24.95 -14.26 10.00
CA ALA A 65 25.59 -14.74 8.78
C ALA A 65 25.49 -16.28 8.64
N ARG A 66 25.59 -17.03 9.73
CA ARG A 66 25.36 -18.48 9.73
C ARG A 66 23.92 -18.86 9.42
N ALA A 67 22.94 -18.08 9.89
CA ALA A 67 21.54 -18.28 9.53
C ALA A 67 21.31 -18.03 8.03
N GLN A 68 21.88 -16.95 7.48
CA GLN A 68 21.84 -16.66 6.04
C GLN A 68 22.49 -17.79 5.22
N ALA A 69 23.66 -18.28 5.62
CA ALA A 69 24.32 -19.40 4.95
C ALA A 69 23.50 -20.71 5.02
N ALA A 70 22.75 -20.94 6.11
CA ALA A 70 21.84 -22.07 6.20
C ALA A 70 20.64 -21.94 5.24
N ALA A 71 20.07 -20.74 5.11
CA ALA A 71 19.04 -20.47 4.11
C ALA A 71 19.54 -20.71 2.68
N GLY A 72 20.80 -20.35 2.37
CA GLY A 72 21.42 -20.63 1.07
C GLY A 72 21.59 -22.12 0.75
N ARG A 73 21.53 -23.00 1.75
CA ARG A 73 21.54 -24.46 1.60
C ARG A 73 20.12 -25.07 1.57
N GLY A 74 19.07 -24.25 1.56
CA GLY A 74 17.68 -24.70 1.57
C GLY A 74 17.08 -24.92 2.96
N GLU A 75 17.82 -24.65 4.05
CA GLU A 75 17.31 -24.80 5.43
C GLU A 75 16.43 -23.62 5.88
N HIS A 76 15.52 -23.13 5.03
CA HIS A 76 14.82 -21.85 5.20
C HIS A 76 14.09 -21.72 6.54
N ALA A 77 13.29 -22.72 6.94
CA ALA A 77 12.50 -22.65 8.17
C ALA A 77 13.38 -22.57 9.43
N LEU A 78 14.51 -23.27 9.44
CA LEU A 78 15.46 -23.24 10.56
C LEU A 78 16.26 -21.94 10.56
N ALA A 79 16.68 -21.48 9.39
CA ALA A 79 17.38 -20.21 9.20
C ALA A 79 16.52 -19.02 9.65
N GLN A 80 15.23 -19.01 9.29
CA GLN A 80 14.27 -17.99 9.68
C GLN A 80 14.17 -17.86 11.20
N ARG A 81 13.88 -18.96 11.90
CA ARG A 81 13.78 -18.94 13.37
C ARG A 81 15.08 -18.45 14.03
N ARG A 82 16.22 -18.84 13.47
CA ARG A 82 17.53 -18.42 13.97
C ARG A 82 17.74 -16.92 13.77
N ILE A 83 17.46 -16.38 12.58
CA ILE A 83 17.68 -14.96 12.30
C ILE A 83 16.74 -14.08 13.13
N GLU A 84 15.45 -14.43 13.20
CA GLU A 84 14.47 -13.72 14.04
C GLU A 84 14.93 -13.66 15.51
N ALA A 85 15.32 -14.80 16.08
CA ALA A 85 15.82 -14.86 17.45
C ALA A 85 17.13 -14.08 17.67
N GLN A 86 17.95 -13.90 16.62
CA GLN A 86 19.19 -13.11 16.71
C GLN A 86 18.94 -11.61 16.56
N LEU A 87 17.99 -11.21 15.71
CA LEU A 87 17.56 -9.82 15.56
C LEU A 87 16.94 -9.30 16.87
N LEU A 88 16.05 -10.09 17.48
CA LEU A 88 15.42 -9.74 18.76
C LEU A 88 16.43 -9.54 19.91
N ARG A 89 17.53 -10.31 19.92
CA ARG A 89 18.55 -10.22 20.98
C ARG A 89 19.50 -9.04 20.81
N GLN A 90 19.65 -8.53 19.59
CA GLN A 90 20.66 -7.53 19.28
C GLN A 90 20.03 -6.15 19.22
N ARG A 91 20.33 -5.31 20.23
CA ARG A 91 19.84 -3.91 20.29
C ARG A 91 20.18 -3.09 19.04
N ALA A 92 21.27 -3.44 18.34
CA ALA A 92 21.66 -2.82 17.07
C ALA A 92 20.57 -2.93 15.99
N PHE A 93 19.72 -3.95 16.03
CA PHE A 93 18.61 -4.18 15.10
C PHE A 93 17.23 -3.95 15.72
N SER A 94 17.15 -3.40 16.93
CA SER A 94 15.86 -3.09 17.56
C SER A 94 15.05 -2.12 16.69
N GLY A 95 13.86 -2.54 16.27
CA GLY A 95 13.02 -1.80 15.32
C GLY A 95 13.03 -2.39 13.90
N LEU A 96 13.89 -3.37 13.60
CA LEU A 96 13.86 -4.14 12.36
C LEU A 96 13.39 -5.58 12.59
N CYS A 97 12.53 -6.04 11.69
CA CYS A 97 11.93 -7.36 11.67
C CYS A 97 12.38 -8.11 10.39
N PHE A 98 12.50 -9.43 10.49
CA PHE A 98 12.82 -10.28 9.34
C PHE A 98 11.60 -10.42 8.43
N GLN A 99 11.79 -10.23 7.12
CA GLN A 99 10.75 -10.47 6.12
C GLN A 99 10.95 -11.81 5.43
N HIS A 100 12.06 -11.97 4.71
CA HIS A 100 12.41 -13.18 3.96
C HIS A 100 13.90 -13.16 3.57
N PHE A 101 14.39 -14.29 3.05
CA PHE A 101 15.67 -14.36 2.35
C PHE A 101 15.45 -14.14 0.86
N THR A 102 16.34 -13.44 0.18
CA THR A 102 16.31 -13.35 -1.29
C THR A 102 16.61 -14.71 -1.92
N ALA A 103 16.42 -14.84 -3.24
CA ALA A 103 16.76 -16.06 -3.96
C ALA A 103 18.22 -16.46 -3.71
N GLY A 104 18.46 -17.72 -3.33
CA GLY A 104 19.79 -18.21 -2.94
C GLY A 104 20.32 -17.64 -1.60
N ALA A 105 19.51 -16.88 -0.86
CA ALA A 105 19.87 -16.21 0.38
C ALA A 105 21.14 -15.33 0.28
N ALA A 106 21.34 -14.70 -0.88
CA ALA A 106 22.43 -13.74 -1.09
C ALA A 106 22.26 -12.50 -0.18
N GLU A 107 21.02 -12.13 0.10
CA GLU A 107 20.63 -11.07 1.04
C GLU A 107 19.49 -11.53 1.95
N VAL A 108 19.34 -10.80 3.05
CA VAL A 108 18.22 -10.85 3.97
C VAL A 108 17.40 -9.60 3.76
N VAL A 109 16.09 -9.76 3.60
CA VAL A 109 15.16 -8.63 3.57
C VAL A 109 14.69 -8.35 4.99
N LEU A 110 15.03 -7.17 5.49
CA LEU A 110 14.56 -6.64 6.78
C LEU A 110 13.56 -5.53 6.52
N HIS A 111 12.63 -5.30 7.44
CA HIS A 111 11.73 -4.16 7.38
C HIS A 111 11.54 -3.52 8.75
N THR A 112 11.10 -2.27 8.81
CA THR A 112 10.67 -1.68 10.09
C THR A 112 9.53 -2.50 10.68
N CYS A 113 9.62 -2.85 11.96
CA CYS A 113 8.56 -3.63 12.59
C CYS A 113 7.21 -2.89 12.59
N ASP A 114 7.26 -1.57 12.80
CA ASP A 114 6.10 -0.70 12.71
C ASP A 114 5.99 -0.06 11.30
N PRO A 115 4.76 0.14 10.79
CA PRO A 115 4.53 0.88 9.56
C PRO A 115 5.03 2.33 9.67
N VAL A 116 5.68 2.83 8.62
CA VAL A 116 6.20 4.20 8.57
C VAL A 116 5.29 5.05 7.67
N PRO A 117 4.79 6.21 8.16
CA PRO A 117 4.05 7.15 7.35
C PRO A 117 4.84 7.57 6.11
N ALA A 118 4.17 7.68 4.97
CA ALA A 118 4.78 8.13 3.72
C ALA A 118 5.66 9.39 3.84
N PRO A 119 5.28 10.47 4.55
CA PRO A 119 6.13 11.67 4.66
C PRO A 119 7.42 11.45 5.46
N GLU A 120 7.46 10.45 6.35
CA GLU A 120 8.61 10.17 7.22
C GLU A 120 9.54 9.10 6.62
N ARG A 121 9.06 8.35 5.62
CA ARG A 121 9.72 7.15 5.09
C ARG A 121 11.16 7.40 4.64
N ALA A 122 11.39 8.45 3.85
CA ALA A 122 12.73 8.75 3.34
C ALA A 122 13.75 9.05 4.47
N ALA A 123 13.32 9.71 5.54
CA ALA A 123 14.17 10.00 6.68
C ALA A 123 14.50 8.73 7.47
N VAL A 124 13.50 7.87 7.70
CA VAL A 124 13.66 6.58 8.39
C VAL A 124 14.56 5.65 7.58
N GLU A 125 14.39 5.59 6.25
CA GLU A 125 15.24 4.82 5.35
C GLU A 125 16.70 5.28 5.40
N ALA A 126 16.94 6.59 5.28
CA ALA A 126 18.28 7.15 5.34
C ALA A 126 18.97 6.88 6.69
N GLN A 127 18.23 7.04 7.80
CA GLN A 127 18.74 6.77 9.14
C GLN A 127 19.13 5.29 9.30
N TRP A 128 18.25 4.37 8.90
CA TRP A 128 18.52 2.94 8.99
C TRP A 128 19.66 2.51 8.08
N LEU A 129 19.73 3.02 6.85
CA LEU A 129 20.84 2.72 5.93
C LEU A 129 22.19 3.18 6.49
N ALA A 130 22.27 4.40 6.99
CA ALA A 130 23.50 4.90 7.63
C ALA A 130 23.92 3.99 8.80
N ARG A 131 22.97 3.58 9.63
CA ARG A 131 23.22 2.69 10.76
C ARG A 131 23.67 1.30 10.32
N LEU A 132 22.98 0.67 9.36
CA LEU A 132 23.29 -0.67 8.85
C LEU A 132 24.68 -0.69 8.20
N ARG A 133 25.01 0.31 7.37
CA ARG A 133 26.32 0.42 6.71
C ARG A 133 27.47 0.65 7.69
N ALA A 134 27.21 1.26 8.85
CA ALA A 134 28.20 1.42 9.90
C ALA A 134 28.48 0.12 10.69
N MET A 135 27.65 -0.93 10.55
CA MET A 135 27.84 -2.17 11.30
C MET A 135 28.91 -3.06 10.67
N ARG A 136 29.91 -3.46 11.46
CA ARG A 136 31.00 -4.34 10.98
C ARG A 136 30.53 -5.70 10.41
N ALA A 137 29.38 -6.18 10.87
CA ALA A 137 28.77 -7.45 10.46
C ALA A 137 27.99 -7.36 9.14
N VAL A 138 27.75 -6.15 8.64
CA VAL A 138 27.04 -5.89 7.38
C VAL A 138 28.08 -5.62 6.29
N ASP A 139 27.96 -6.33 5.17
CA ASP A 139 28.78 -6.15 3.98
C ASP A 139 28.14 -5.20 2.99
N TYR A 140 26.82 -5.30 2.87
CA TYR A 140 26.01 -4.53 1.95
C TYR A 140 24.66 -4.22 2.57
N ALA A 141 24.16 -3.00 2.36
CA ALA A 141 22.82 -2.59 2.75
C ALA A 141 22.26 -1.53 1.78
N ASP A 142 21.03 -1.74 1.31
CA ASP A 142 20.30 -0.80 0.47
C ASP A 142 18.79 -0.84 0.71
N VAL A 143 18.05 0.18 0.25
CA VAL A 143 16.58 0.18 0.31
C VAL A 143 16.05 -0.91 -0.61
N ASN A 144 15.13 -1.72 -0.11
CA ASN A 144 14.39 -2.66 -0.95
C ASN A 144 13.25 -1.93 -1.64
N ALA A 145 13.52 -1.31 -2.78
CA ALA A 145 12.48 -0.78 -3.64
C ALA A 145 11.68 -1.94 -4.23
N VAL A 146 10.55 -2.28 -3.61
CA VAL A 146 9.59 -3.20 -4.22
C VAL A 146 9.05 -2.50 -5.45
N ALA A 147 9.48 -2.91 -6.64
CA ALA A 147 8.94 -2.38 -7.89
C ALA A 147 7.43 -2.56 -7.84
N THR A 148 6.70 -1.44 -7.74
CA THR A 148 5.26 -1.45 -7.89
C THR A 148 5.03 -1.68 -9.37
N ILE A 149 4.88 -2.95 -9.77
CA ILE A 149 4.43 -3.27 -11.12
C ILE A 149 2.96 -2.86 -11.13
N GLU A 150 2.69 -1.61 -11.52
CA GLU A 150 1.39 -1.26 -12.06
C GLU A 150 1.17 -2.19 -13.25
N ARG A 151 0.32 -3.21 -13.06
CA ARG A 151 -0.20 -3.93 -14.20
C ARG A 151 -1.03 -2.92 -14.96
N ALA A 152 -0.58 -2.56 -16.16
CA ALA A 152 -1.45 -1.94 -17.14
C ALA A 152 -2.47 -3.02 -17.53
N ASP A 153 -3.71 -2.84 -17.07
CA ASP A 153 -4.88 -3.61 -17.51
C ASP A 153 -5.26 -3.22 -18.95
#